data_AF-A0A937YXN2-F1
#
_entry.id   AF-A0A937YXN2-F1
#
_cell.length_a   1.000
_cell.length_b   1.000
_cell.length_c   1.000
_cell.angle_alpha   90.00
_cell.angle_beta   90.00
_cell.angle_gamma   90.00
#
_symmetry.space_group_name_H-M   'P 1'
#
loop_
_entity.id
_entity.type
_entity.pdbx_description
1 polymer ?
#
loop_
_entity_poly.entity_id
_entity_poly.type
_entity_poly.pdbx_seq_one_letter_code
_entity_poly.pdbx_strand_id
1 'polypeptide(L)'
;IFRWKNTLGSQRERKPFYNGPWGEWDSGGFGTDEFIRFCREVDTEPLIVLNLGSWDSPAKVDAYFAEALEWIEYCNGDVSTPMGKLRAANGHPEPYNVTHWELDNETWGMGVEAYAERALRFAKAIHERWPNVTLYACTFWENEDARLLEVLGEQIDLISYHLYDDPNRFAAGPLAHEAVWKRYEKLIADSPNPDAKLAVTEWNAQSTDWRTGLFAGGLLNVMERCDAVQMGSPALFLRRVDATAWDNAFINHDHAGWFPAPNYVVMRLFQEHFQPTLVACESLGGLNANATLSEDGRTLVLKVVNPNAEPAKCLLDLGGSFAPKSGRQWVVQAGLEERNTLEEPDHIAPVPSLLPATAQAFEHTFPAYSVTVMELRGGR
;
A
#
# COMPACT_ATOMS: atom_id res chain seq x y z
N ILE A 1 6.97 10.62 20.12
CA ILE A 1 5.84 9.66 19.98
C ILE A 1 4.56 10.48 19.88
N PHE A 2 3.74 10.20 18.87
CA PHE A 2 2.51 10.94 18.57
C PHE A 2 1.44 10.77 19.67
N ARG A 3 0.73 11.85 20.00
CA ARG A 3 -0.39 11.89 20.95
C ARG A 3 -1.52 12.69 20.30
N TRP A 4 -2.52 11.99 19.78
CA TRP A 4 -3.56 12.56 18.90
C TRP A 4 -4.31 13.74 19.52
N LYS A 5 -4.56 13.74 20.83
CA LYS A 5 -5.23 14.85 21.53
C LYS A 5 -4.47 16.18 21.42
N ASN A 6 -3.15 16.15 21.24
CA ASN A 6 -2.34 17.36 21.08
C ASN A 6 -2.57 18.04 19.72
N THR A 7 -3.20 17.34 18.77
CA THR A 7 -3.47 17.83 17.42
C THR A 7 -4.96 18.11 17.18
N LEU A 8 -5.75 18.26 18.23
CA LEU A 8 -7.18 18.61 18.15
C LEU A 8 -7.44 20.10 18.38
N GLY A 9 -8.67 20.52 18.09
CA GLY A 9 -9.15 21.88 18.38
C GLY A 9 -8.47 22.94 17.52
N SER A 10 -8.50 24.19 17.99
CA SER A 10 -7.95 25.34 17.25
C SER A 10 -6.46 25.17 16.99
N GLN A 11 -6.04 25.19 15.72
CA GLN A 11 -4.62 25.09 15.34
C GLN A 11 -3.75 26.15 16.02
N ARG A 12 -4.30 27.33 16.32
CA ARG A 12 -3.59 28.40 17.04
C ARG A 12 -3.20 28.03 18.47
N GLU A 13 -3.91 27.10 19.09
CA GLU A 13 -3.69 26.67 20.48
C GLU A 13 -2.84 25.40 20.58
N ARG A 14 -2.67 24.68 19.47
CA ARG A 14 -1.84 23.48 19.38
C ARG A 14 -0.37 23.85 19.58
N LYS A 15 0.36 22.98 20.28
CA LYS A 15 1.78 23.17 20.56
C LYS A 15 2.61 22.23 19.69
N PRO A 16 3.72 22.73 19.12
CA PRO A 16 4.69 21.86 18.47
C PRO A 16 5.19 20.77 19.42
N PHE A 17 5.47 19.60 18.89
CA PHE A 17 6.02 18.47 19.64
C PHE A 17 7.16 17.81 18.89
N TYR A 18 8.08 17.21 19.63
CA TYR A 18 9.23 16.54 19.03
C TYR A 18 8.85 15.12 18.57
N ASN A 19 9.01 14.89 17.27
CA ASN A 19 8.86 13.59 16.62
C ASN A 19 10.17 12.81 16.70
N GLY A 20 10.38 12.15 17.86
CA GLY A 20 11.59 11.39 18.16
C GLY A 20 12.07 10.42 17.06
N PRO A 21 11.21 9.55 16.50
CA PRO A 21 11.59 8.64 15.42
C PRO A 21 12.21 9.31 14.20
N TRP A 22 11.75 10.51 13.84
CA TRP A 22 12.22 11.25 12.67
C TRP A 22 13.27 12.32 13.01
N GLY A 23 13.52 12.58 14.29
CA GLY A 23 14.48 13.60 14.72
C GLY A 23 14.03 15.04 14.48
N GLU A 24 12.72 15.25 14.29
CA GLU A 24 12.17 16.52 13.80
C GLU A 24 11.10 17.10 14.74
N TRP A 25 10.80 18.39 14.58
CA TRP A 25 9.69 19.05 15.27
C TRP A 25 8.45 19.07 14.38
N ASP A 26 7.36 18.50 14.87
CA ASP A 26 6.04 18.61 14.26
C ASP A 26 5.32 19.84 14.83
N SER A 27 4.68 20.61 13.96
CA SER A 27 3.89 21.79 14.36
C SER A 27 2.58 21.42 15.08
N GLY A 28 2.07 20.21 14.89
CA GLY A 28 0.72 19.78 15.30
C GLY A 28 -0.40 20.33 14.40
N GLY A 29 -0.07 20.99 13.29
CA GLY A 29 -1.04 21.61 12.38
C GLY A 29 -1.86 20.61 11.56
N PHE A 30 -1.37 19.38 11.38
CA PHE A 30 -2.06 18.32 10.67
C PHE A 30 -2.41 17.19 11.65
N GLY A 31 -3.63 17.22 12.18
CA GLY A 31 -4.14 16.26 13.16
C GLY A 31 -5.22 15.33 12.58
N THR A 32 -5.96 14.68 13.48
CA THR A 32 -7.05 13.75 13.09
C THR A 32 -8.10 14.42 12.22
N ASP A 33 -8.56 15.61 12.59
CA ASP A 33 -9.61 16.33 11.86
C ASP A 33 -9.14 16.71 10.44
N GLU A 34 -7.88 17.17 10.30
CA GLU A 34 -7.29 17.49 9.00
C GLU A 34 -7.02 16.27 8.14
N PHE A 35 -6.52 15.17 8.73
CA PHE A 35 -6.29 13.92 8.02
C PHE A 35 -7.58 13.33 7.46
N ILE A 36 -8.65 13.29 8.27
CA ILE A 36 -9.93 12.77 7.81
C ILE A 36 -10.51 13.68 6.72
N ARG A 37 -10.43 15.00 6.88
CA ARG A 37 -10.83 15.93 5.81
C ARG A 37 -10.07 15.67 4.52
N PHE A 38 -8.74 15.51 4.61
CA PHE A 38 -7.90 15.20 3.45
C PHE A 38 -8.34 13.90 2.77
N CYS A 39 -8.57 12.83 3.55
CA CYS A 39 -9.08 11.57 3.00
C CYS A 39 -10.39 11.76 2.23
N ARG A 40 -11.30 12.63 2.71
CA ARG A 40 -12.58 12.89 2.03
C ARG A 40 -12.41 13.76 0.79
N GLU A 41 -11.45 14.66 0.78
CA GLU A 41 -11.12 15.49 -0.40
C GLU A 41 -10.52 14.65 -1.54
N VAL A 42 -9.81 13.57 -1.23
CA VAL A 42 -9.22 12.66 -2.24
C VAL A 42 -9.98 11.34 -2.41
N ASP A 43 -11.21 11.26 -1.89
CA ASP A 43 -12.10 10.09 -2.02
C ASP A 43 -11.45 8.76 -1.58
N THR A 44 -10.88 8.74 -0.37
CA THR A 44 -10.24 7.56 0.21
C THR A 44 -10.69 7.32 1.65
N GLU A 45 -10.47 6.09 2.13
CA GLU A 45 -10.72 5.69 3.51
C GLU A 45 -9.47 5.88 4.40
N PRO A 46 -9.61 6.40 5.62
CA PRO A 46 -8.52 6.51 6.57
C PRO A 46 -8.22 5.16 7.23
N LEU A 47 -6.97 4.73 7.15
CA LEU A 47 -6.35 3.75 8.05
C LEU A 47 -5.57 4.50 9.13
N ILE A 48 -5.93 4.32 10.40
CA ILE A 48 -5.26 4.99 11.53
C ILE A 48 -4.51 3.98 12.39
N VAL A 49 -3.24 4.25 12.64
CA VAL A 49 -2.40 3.44 13.53
C VAL A 49 -2.59 3.88 14.99
N LEU A 50 -3.07 2.96 15.82
CA LEU A 50 -3.19 3.14 17.26
C LEU A 50 -1.85 2.91 17.94
N ASN A 51 -1.55 3.70 18.97
CA ASN A 51 -0.34 3.51 19.76
C ASN A 51 -0.63 2.60 20.96
N LEU A 52 -0.05 1.40 20.98
CA LEU A 52 -0.19 0.44 22.08
C LEU A 52 0.94 0.62 23.13
N GLY A 53 1.78 1.64 22.98
CA GLY A 53 2.91 1.91 23.86
C GLY A 53 4.06 0.94 23.66
N SER A 54 4.23 0.37 22.47
CA SER A 54 5.29 -0.61 22.19
C SER A 54 6.70 0.00 22.30
N TRP A 55 6.81 1.31 22.10
CA TRP A 55 8.05 2.08 22.13
C TRP A 55 8.25 2.90 23.41
N ASP A 56 7.46 2.64 24.46
CA ASP A 56 7.51 3.37 25.74
C ASP A 56 7.51 2.39 26.93
N SER A 57 7.59 2.93 28.15
CA SER A 57 7.58 2.14 29.38
C SER A 57 6.30 1.30 29.50
N PRO A 58 6.40 0.00 29.86
CA PRO A 58 5.24 -0.85 30.15
C PRO A 58 4.29 -0.27 31.21
N ALA A 59 4.79 0.59 32.11
CA ALA A 59 3.98 1.25 33.13
C ALA A 59 2.93 2.23 32.55
N LYS A 60 3.02 2.59 31.27
CA LYS A 60 2.10 3.51 30.59
C LYS A 60 1.07 2.80 29.71
N VAL A 61 1.09 1.48 29.60
CA VAL A 61 0.21 0.72 28.68
C VAL A 61 -1.26 1.01 28.95
N ASP A 62 -1.68 1.17 30.22
CA ASP A 62 -3.07 1.52 30.55
C ASP A 62 -3.48 2.90 30.05
N ALA A 63 -2.55 3.86 30.03
CA ALA A 63 -2.81 5.18 29.48
C ALA A 63 -2.96 5.12 27.94
N TYR A 64 -2.11 4.34 27.27
CA TYR A 64 -2.23 4.08 25.82
C TYR A 64 -3.53 3.34 25.48
N PHE A 65 -3.94 2.38 26.31
CA PHE A 65 -5.21 1.67 26.15
C PHE A 65 -6.40 2.62 26.24
N ALA A 66 -6.44 3.49 27.25
CA ALA A 66 -7.48 4.50 27.36
C ALA A 66 -7.48 5.45 26.16
N GLU A 67 -6.31 5.95 25.76
CA GLU A 67 -6.18 6.87 24.62
C GLU A 67 -6.61 6.27 23.29
N ALA A 68 -6.35 4.98 23.06
CA ALA A 68 -6.79 4.28 21.85
C ALA A 68 -8.31 4.21 21.78
N LEU A 69 -8.98 3.79 22.86
CA LEU A 69 -10.45 3.72 22.92
C LEU A 69 -11.08 5.12 22.81
N GLU A 70 -10.47 6.14 23.41
CA GLU A 70 -10.94 7.52 23.27
C GLU A 70 -10.77 8.04 21.84
N TRP A 71 -9.72 7.64 21.12
CA TRP A 71 -9.52 8.07 19.73
C TRP A 71 -10.59 7.47 18.81
N ILE A 72 -10.90 6.18 18.97
CA ILE A 72 -11.98 5.54 18.20
C ILE A 72 -13.34 6.17 18.58
N GLU A 73 -13.59 6.45 19.86
CA GLU A 73 -14.80 7.16 20.29
C GLU A 73 -14.87 8.60 19.74
N TYR A 74 -13.74 9.30 19.65
CA TYR A 74 -13.69 10.62 19.03
C TYR A 74 -14.09 10.53 17.57
N CYS A 75 -13.55 9.56 16.83
CA CYS A 75 -13.88 9.36 15.43
C CYS A 75 -15.34 8.92 15.21
N ASN A 76 -15.86 8.01 16.03
CA ASN A 76 -17.07 7.25 15.70
C ASN A 76 -18.23 7.41 16.69
N GLY A 77 -18.00 8.03 17.85
CA GLY A 77 -19.00 8.18 18.90
C GLY A 77 -20.09 9.20 18.56
N ASP A 78 -21.30 8.96 19.08
CA ASP A 78 -22.40 9.93 19.04
C ASP A 78 -22.05 11.20 19.83
N VAL A 79 -22.67 12.33 19.49
CA VAL A 79 -22.44 13.62 20.17
C VAL A 79 -22.77 13.62 21.67
N SER A 80 -23.50 12.60 22.16
CA SER A 80 -23.76 12.38 23.59
C SER A 80 -22.62 11.71 24.35
N THR A 81 -21.65 11.07 23.67
CA THR A 81 -20.48 10.47 24.32
C THR A 81 -19.43 11.53 24.67
N PRO A 82 -18.53 11.27 25.63
CA PRO A 82 -17.49 12.23 25.99
C PRO A 82 -16.64 12.69 24.81
N MET A 83 -16.13 11.75 24.00
CA MET A 83 -15.29 12.11 22.86
C MET A 83 -16.09 12.56 21.63
N GLY A 84 -17.32 12.07 21.42
CA GLY A 84 -18.19 12.60 20.36
C GLY A 84 -18.63 14.04 20.61
N LYS A 85 -18.89 14.39 21.88
CA LYS A 85 -19.12 15.79 22.30
C LYS A 85 -17.89 16.67 22.04
N LEU A 86 -16.68 16.15 22.31
CA LEU A 86 -15.44 16.87 22.03
C LEU A 86 -15.26 17.10 20.52
N ARG A 87 -15.50 16.07 19.69
CA ARG A 87 -15.48 16.18 18.23
C ARG A 87 -16.47 17.23 17.73
N ALA A 88 -17.70 17.21 18.24
CA ALA A 88 -18.72 18.21 17.91
C ALA A 88 -18.30 19.64 18.32
N ALA A 89 -17.70 19.80 19.51
CA ALA A 89 -17.18 21.09 19.98
C ALA A 89 -16.01 21.61 19.12
N ASN A 90 -15.25 20.71 18.49
CA ASN A 90 -14.21 21.05 17.51
C ASN A 90 -14.78 21.38 16.12
N GLY A 91 -16.10 21.38 15.94
CA GLY A 91 -16.77 21.75 14.69
C GLY A 91 -17.22 20.58 13.81
N HIS A 92 -17.10 19.34 14.31
CA HIS A 92 -17.39 18.13 13.55
C HIS A 92 -18.47 17.27 14.25
N PRO A 93 -19.76 17.66 14.19
CA PRO A 93 -20.82 16.99 14.94
C PRO A 93 -21.06 15.55 14.48
N GLU A 94 -21.02 15.30 13.17
CA GLU A 94 -21.24 13.96 12.62
C GLU A 94 -20.04 13.03 12.88
N PRO A 95 -20.27 11.74 13.19
CA PRO A 95 -19.20 10.73 13.23
C PRO A 95 -18.44 10.65 11.91
N TYR A 96 -17.13 10.46 11.99
CA TYR A 96 -16.26 10.29 10.82
C TYR A 96 -16.34 8.89 10.20
N ASN A 97 -16.87 7.91 10.94
CA ASN A 97 -17.02 6.52 10.52
C ASN A 97 -15.71 5.89 10.05
N VAL A 98 -14.63 6.06 10.82
CA VAL A 98 -13.35 5.41 10.57
C VAL A 98 -13.45 3.91 10.89
N THR A 99 -13.31 3.06 9.89
CA THR A 99 -13.44 1.61 10.02
C THR A 99 -12.11 0.88 10.09
N HIS A 100 -11.01 1.45 9.59
CA HIS A 100 -9.71 0.76 9.51
C HIS A 100 -8.74 1.23 10.60
N TRP A 101 -8.28 0.30 11.44
CA TRP A 101 -7.37 0.59 12.55
C TRP A 101 -6.24 -0.43 12.66
N GLU A 102 -5.00 0.05 12.73
CA GLU A 102 -3.84 -0.80 12.92
C GLU A 102 -3.34 -0.76 14.38
N LEU A 103 -3.08 -1.94 14.93
CA LEU A 103 -2.65 -2.13 16.31
C LEU A 103 -1.13 -1.94 16.41
N ASP A 104 -0.70 -0.68 16.50
CA ASP A 104 0.71 -0.26 16.59
C ASP A 104 1.52 -0.51 15.30
N ASN A 105 2.75 0.01 15.27
CA ASN A 105 3.62 -0.01 14.11
C ASN A 105 5.00 -0.58 14.45
N GLU A 106 5.48 -1.52 13.62
CA GLU A 106 6.83 -2.10 13.65
C GLU A 106 7.26 -2.57 15.04
N THR A 107 6.40 -3.33 15.71
CA THR A 107 6.56 -3.71 17.12
C THR A 107 7.67 -4.73 17.40
N TRP A 108 8.59 -4.95 16.46
CA TRP A 108 9.61 -6.01 16.48
C TRP A 108 10.46 -6.02 17.76
N GLY A 109 10.77 -4.84 18.30
CA GLY A 109 11.54 -4.72 19.55
C GLY A 109 10.82 -5.22 20.81
N MET A 110 9.48 -5.36 20.76
CA MET A 110 8.67 -5.90 21.85
C MET A 110 8.75 -7.44 21.95
N GLY A 111 9.00 -8.11 20.83
CA GLY A 111 8.86 -9.55 20.67
C GLY A 111 7.39 -9.99 20.57
N VAL A 112 7.16 -11.06 19.79
CA VAL A 112 5.82 -11.52 19.41
C VAL A 112 4.89 -11.81 20.59
N GLU A 113 5.36 -12.46 21.66
CA GLU A 113 4.48 -12.83 22.79
C GLU A 113 3.92 -11.61 23.52
N ALA A 114 4.79 -10.64 23.84
CA ALA A 114 4.39 -9.44 24.56
C ALA A 114 3.49 -8.53 23.71
N TYR A 115 3.75 -8.49 22.39
CA TYR A 115 2.87 -7.77 21.47
C TYR A 115 1.53 -8.47 21.32
N ALA A 116 1.50 -9.79 21.09
CA ALA A 116 0.27 -10.55 20.90
C ALA A 116 -0.65 -10.47 22.13
N GLU A 117 -0.12 -10.62 23.34
CA GLU A 117 -0.91 -10.45 24.58
C GLU A 117 -1.51 -9.04 24.67
N ARG A 118 -0.71 -8.03 24.32
CA ARG A 118 -1.14 -6.63 24.38
C ARG A 118 -2.18 -6.30 23.31
N ALA A 119 -1.91 -6.63 22.06
CA ALA A 119 -2.82 -6.43 20.95
C ALA A 119 -4.15 -7.16 21.21
N LEU A 120 -4.12 -8.35 21.83
CA LEU A 120 -5.33 -9.11 22.15
C LEU A 120 -6.22 -8.36 23.13
N ARG A 121 -5.63 -7.75 24.16
CA ARG A 121 -6.34 -6.91 25.13
C ARG A 121 -7.01 -5.71 24.43
N PHE A 122 -6.29 -5.04 23.53
CA PHE A 122 -6.80 -3.88 22.80
C PHE A 122 -7.92 -4.30 21.84
N ALA A 123 -7.68 -5.30 21.00
CA ALA A 123 -8.61 -5.79 20.00
C ALA A 123 -9.94 -6.22 20.63
N LYS A 124 -9.92 -7.02 21.71
CA LYS A 124 -11.15 -7.44 22.41
C LYS A 124 -11.98 -6.25 22.90
N ALA A 125 -11.34 -5.26 23.51
CA ALA A 125 -12.03 -4.08 24.01
C ALA A 125 -12.57 -3.18 22.88
N ILE A 126 -11.87 -3.15 21.74
CA ILE A 126 -12.32 -2.43 20.55
C ILE A 126 -13.55 -3.12 19.95
N HIS A 127 -13.49 -4.43 19.67
CA HIS A 127 -14.61 -5.17 19.08
C HIS A 127 -15.85 -5.19 19.98
N GLU A 128 -15.69 -5.20 21.31
CA GLU A 128 -16.82 -5.10 22.24
C GLU A 128 -17.64 -3.81 22.04
N ARG A 129 -16.98 -2.71 21.65
CA ARG A 129 -17.60 -1.40 21.48
C ARG A 129 -17.91 -1.05 20.02
N TRP A 130 -17.10 -1.54 19.09
CA TRP A 130 -17.17 -1.25 17.66
C TRP A 130 -16.99 -2.54 16.85
N PRO A 131 -18.00 -3.42 16.79
CA PRO A 131 -17.87 -4.75 16.18
C PRO A 131 -17.66 -4.75 14.66
N ASN A 132 -17.85 -3.60 13.99
CA ASN A 132 -17.78 -3.47 12.54
C ASN A 132 -16.48 -2.80 12.05
N VAL A 133 -15.48 -2.64 12.91
CA VAL A 133 -14.16 -2.13 12.49
C VAL A 133 -13.29 -3.27 11.96
N THR A 134 -12.39 -2.92 11.07
CA THR A 134 -11.34 -3.78 10.53
C THR A 134 -10.06 -3.54 11.31
N LEU A 135 -9.53 -4.57 11.96
CA LEU A 135 -8.29 -4.50 12.73
C LEU A 135 -7.12 -5.15 12.00
N TYR A 136 -5.98 -4.45 12.07
CA TYR A 136 -4.71 -4.86 11.47
C TYR A 136 -3.70 -5.16 12.60
N ALA A 137 -2.92 -6.23 12.46
CA ALA A 137 -1.81 -6.53 13.38
C ALA A 137 -0.45 -6.49 12.68
N CYS A 138 0.53 -5.88 13.33
CA CYS A 138 1.91 -5.77 12.87
C CYS A 138 2.61 -7.13 12.83
N THR A 139 3.24 -7.46 11.70
CA THR A 139 4.05 -8.68 11.55
C THR A 139 5.41 -8.62 12.26
N PHE A 140 5.95 -9.80 12.53
CA PHE A 140 7.24 -10.12 13.15
C PHE A 140 8.10 -11.06 12.30
N TRP A 141 7.86 -11.09 10.98
CA TRP A 141 8.46 -12.03 10.03
C TRP A 141 7.91 -13.46 10.19
N GLU A 142 7.92 -14.24 9.09
CA GLU A 142 7.13 -15.47 8.93
C GLU A 142 7.18 -16.47 10.11
N ASN A 143 8.35 -16.62 10.75
CA ASN A 143 8.52 -17.61 11.83
C ASN A 143 7.79 -17.22 13.12
N GLU A 144 7.61 -15.92 13.39
CA GLU A 144 6.92 -15.45 14.57
C GLU A 144 5.43 -15.19 14.29
N ASP A 145 5.06 -14.91 13.03
CA ASP A 145 3.68 -14.61 12.67
C ASP A 145 2.71 -15.78 12.82
N ALA A 146 3.19 -17.02 12.77
CA ALA A 146 2.37 -18.18 13.12
C ALA A 146 1.83 -18.08 14.56
N ARG A 147 2.69 -17.64 15.49
CA ARG A 147 2.31 -17.43 16.89
C ARG A 147 1.41 -16.21 17.05
N LEU A 148 1.67 -15.15 16.29
CA LEU A 148 0.81 -13.98 16.27
C LEU A 148 -0.62 -14.34 15.86
N LEU A 149 -0.77 -15.06 14.74
CA LEU A 149 -2.05 -15.53 14.22
C LEU A 149 -2.74 -16.51 15.17
N GLU A 150 -2.00 -17.40 15.85
CA GLU A 150 -2.56 -18.29 16.88
C GLU A 150 -3.24 -17.51 18.02
N VAL A 151 -2.65 -16.40 18.46
CA VAL A 151 -3.15 -15.62 19.60
C VAL A 151 -4.20 -14.58 19.18
N LEU A 152 -3.99 -13.89 18.05
CA LEU A 152 -4.80 -12.76 17.62
C LEU A 152 -5.82 -13.09 16.53
N GLY A 153 -5.71 -14.23 15.84
CA GLY A 153 -6.45 -14.51 14.62
C GLY A 153 -7.95 -14.21 14.71
N GLU A 154 -8.61 -14.63 15.79
CA GLU A 154 -10.06 -14.39 16.01
C GLU A 154 -10.45 -12.91 16.22
N GLN A 155 -9.47 -12.01 16.36
CA GLN A 155 -9.66 -10.60 16.72
C GLN A 155 -9.09 -9.64 15.67
N ILE A 156 -8.53 -10.14 14.58
CA ILE A 156 -7.96 -9.31 13.50
C ILE A 156 -8.51 -9.77 12.16
N ASP A 157 -8.60 -8.83 11.23
CA ASP A 157 -9.03 -9.08 9.85
C ASP A 157 -7.83 -9.09 8.90
N LEU A 158 -6.80 -8.30 9.22
CA LEU A 158 -5.63 -8.11 8.38
C LEU A 158 -4.35 -8.28 9.20
N ILE A 159 -3.34 -8.90 8.60
CA ILE A 159 -1.97 -8.93 9.12
C ILE A 159 -1.10 -8.04 8.23
N SER A 160 -0.35 -7.11 8.81
CA SER A 160 0.34 -6.05 8.09
C SER A 160 1.80 -6.39 7.78
N TYR A 161 2.23 -6.27 6.52
CA TYR A 161 3.55 -6.66 6.04
C TYR A 161 4.34 -5.45 5.55
N HIS A 162 5.57 -5.32 6.04
CA HIS A 162 6.46 -4.22 5.71
C HIS A 162 7.62 -4.70 4.83
N LEU A 163 7.92 -3.94 3.77
CA LEU A 163 8.88 -4.30 2.74
C LEU A 163 9.69 -3.08 2.28
N TYR A 164 10.99 -3.07 2.54
CA TYR A 164 11.92 -2.18 1.84
C TYR A 164 13.05 -3.00 1.24
N ASP A 165 13.17 -3.00 -0.09
CA ASP A 165 14.19 -3.79 -0.80
C ASP A 165 15.31 -2.91 -1.36
N ASP A 166 16.45 -3.55 -1.65
CA ASP A 166 17.56 -2.95 -2.38
C ASP A 166 17.12 -2.70 -3.84
N PRO A 167 17.27 -1.48 -4.39
CA PRO A 167 16.92 -1.20 -5.78
C PRO A 167 17.60 -2.12 -6.78
N ASN A 168 18.78 -2.68 -6.49
CA ASN A 168 19.46 -3.66 -7.36
C ASN A 168 18.72 -5.00 -7.45
N ARG A 169 17.76 -5.26 -6.55
CA ARG A 169 16.90 -6.44 -6.58
C ARG A 169 15.61 -6.21 -7.36
N PHE A 170 15.50 -5.14 -8.16
CA PHE A 170 14.30 -4.82 -8.94
C PHE A 170 13.68 -6.00 -9.72
N ALA A 171 14.50 -6.94 -10.21
CA ALA A 171 14.05 -8.13 -10.90
C ALA A 171 13.65 -9.28 -9.95
N ALA A 172 14.49 -9.59 -8.96
CA ALA A 172 14.36 -10.79 -8.13
C ALA A 172 13.53 -10.55 -6.84
N GLY A 173 13.48 -9.32 -6.35
CA GLY A 173 12.75 -8.89 -5.16
C GLY A 173 11.27 -9.26 -5.24
N PRO A 174 10.52 -8.80 -6.27
CA PRO A 174 9.09 -9.12 -6.39
C PRO A 174 8.80 -10.63 -6.33
N LEU A 175 9.58 -11.46 -7.01
CA LEU A 175 9.40 -12.92 -7.00
C LEU A 175 9.74 -13.54 -5.64
N ALA A 176 10.71 -12.97 -4.91
CA ALA A 176 11.01 -13.40 -3.56
C ALA A 176 9.84 -13.09 -2.60
N HIS A 177 9.20 -11.93 -2.75
CA HIS A 177 8.01 -11.58 -1.96
C HIS A 177 6.79 -12.41 -2.33
N GLU A 178 6.60 -12.76 -3.61
CA GLU A 178 5.56 -13.72 -4.01
C GLU A 178 5.70 -15.04 -3.24
N ALA A 179 6.92 -15.57 -3.13
CA ALA A 179 7.16 -16.81 -2.43
C ALA A 179 6.86 -16.71 -0.93
N VAL A 180 7.11 -15.54 -0.31
CA VAL A 180 6.76 -15.25 1.10
C VAL A 180 5.23 -15.17 1.24
N TRP A 181 4.56 -14.38 0.41
CA TRP A 181 3.11 -14.18 0.54
C TRP A 181 2.31 -15.46 0.29
N LYS A 182 2.79 -16.35 -0.59
CA LYS A 182 2.23 -17.72 -0.73
C LYS A 182 2.40 -18.59 0.52
N ARG A 183 3.40 -18.33 1.36
CA ARG A 183 3.49 -18.99 2.68
C ARG A 183 2.53 -18.37 3.68
N TYR A 184 2.29 -17.06 3.62
CA TYR A 184 1.22 -16.43 4.42
C TYR A 184 -0.16 -16.97 4.07
N GLU A 185 -0.47 -17.25 2.79
CA GLU A 185 -1.73 -17.92 2.41
C GLU A 185 -1.95 -19.20 3.23
N LYS A 186 -0.90 -20.01 3.40
CA LYS A 186 -0.94 -21.22 4.22
C LYS A 186 -1.06 -20.90 5.72
N LEU A 187 -0.27 -19.95 6.23
CA LEU A 187 -0.31 -19.57 7.65
C LEU A 187 -1.69 -19.06 8.06
N ILE A 188 -2.31 -18.23 7.22
CA ILE A 188 -3.66 -17.70 7.41
C ILE A 188 -4.68 -18.83 7.38
N ALA A 189 -4.62 -19.71 6.37
CA ALA A 189 -5.54 -20.84 6.24
C ALA A 189 -5.47 -21.82 7.43
N ASP A 190 -4.29 -21.97 8.05
CA ASP A 190 -4.07 -22.81 9.22
C ASP A 190 -4.36 -22.07 10.55
N SER A 191 -4.71 -20.77 10.52
CA SER A 191 -4.96 -19.95 11.71
C SER A 191 -6.41 -20.05 12.23
N PRO A 192 -6.71 -19.50 13.43
CA PRO A 192 -8.08 -19.39 13.93
C PRO A 192 -9.02 -18.55 13.04
N ASN A 193 -8.49 -17.69 12.16
CA ASN A 193 -9.27 -16.90 11.22
C ASN A 193 -8.77 -17.12 9.78
N PRO A 194 -9.30 -18.13 9.06
CA PRO A 194 -8.92 -18.41 7.68
C PRO A 194 -9.40 -17.36 6.67
N ASP A 195 -10.28 -16.44 7.10
CA ASP A 195 -10.77 -15.32 6.27
C ASP A 195 -9.88 -14.07 6.39
N ALA A 196 -8.92 -14.08 7.31
CA ALA A 196 -7.95 -12.98 7.43
C ALA A 196 -7.15 -12.80 6.13
N LYS A 197 -6.62 -11.60 5.93
CA LYS A 197 -5.86 -11.24 4.73
C LYS A 197 -4.55 -10.56 5.07
N LEU A 198 -3.66 -10.47 4.08
CA LEU A 198 -2.41 -9.74 4.15
C LEU A 198 -2.62 -8.29 3.66
N ALA A 199 -2.18 -7.32 4.45
CA ALA A 199 -2.08 -5.93 4.06
C ALA A 199 -0.61 -5.54 3.93
N VAL A 200 -0.10 -5.24 2.74
CA VAL A 200 1.26 -4.73 2.57
C VAL A 200 1.24 -3.23 2.87
N THR A 201 1.25 -2.86 4.15
CA THR A 201 1.05 -1.48 4.64
C THR A 201 2.24 -0.56 4.38
N GLU A 202 3.42 -1.14 4.14
CA GLU A 202 4.60 -0.43 3.69
C GLU A 202 5.34 -1.22 2.62
N TRP A 203 5.53 -0.65 1.43
CA TRP A 203 6.42 -1.23 0.43
C TRP A 203 7.18 -0.20 -0.39
N ASN A 204 8.46 -0.49 -0.68
CA ASN A 204 9.27 0.24 -1.66
C ASN A 204 10.60 -0.46 -2.01
N ALA A 205 11.30 0.10 -3.00
CA ALA A 205 12.74 -0.07 -3.16
C ALA A 205 13.47 1.24 -2.80
N GLN A 206 14.64 1.16 -2.17
CA GLN A 206 15.34 2.34 -1.62
C GLN A 206 16.10 3.16 -2.68
N SER A 207 15.40 3.77 -3.64
CA SER A 207 15.92 4.77 -4.60
C SER A 207 14.77 5.62 -5.20
N THR A 208 15.09 6.59 -6.06
CA THR A 208 14.12 7.31 -6.92
C THR A 208 14.43 7.15 -8.42
N ASP A 209 15.27 6.19 -8.80
CA ASP A 209 15.59 5.89 -10.20
C ASP A 209 14.74 4.77 -10.80
N TRP A 210 14.93 4.50 -12.10
CA TRP A 210 14.10 3.61 -12.90
C TRP A 210 14.00 2.18 -12.33
N ARG A 211 15.00 1.72 -11.58
CA ARG A 211 14.93 0.42 -10.87
C ARG A 211 13.69 0.33 -9.96
N THR A 212 13.27 1.44 -9.35
CA THR A 212 12.06 1.47 -8.51
C THR A 212 10.78 1.31 -9.33
N GLY A 213 10.75 1.79 -10.58
CA GLY A 213 9.64 1.56 -11.51
C GLY A 213 9.53 0.09 -11.92
N LEU A 214 10.66 -0.54 -12.24
CA LEU A 214 10.71 -1.98 -12.55
C LEU A 214 10.29 -2.84 -11.34
N PHE A 215 10.80 -2.50 -10.15
CA PHE A 215 10.42 -3.16 -8.90
C PHE A 215 8.93 -3.00 -8.62
N ALA A 216 8.39 -1.78 -8.71
CA ALA A 216 6.97 -1.49 -8.47
C ALA A 216 6.06 -2.27 -9.43
N GLY A 217 6.36 -2.27 -10.73
CA GLY A 217 5.57 -3.04 -11.70
C GLY A 217 5.61 -4.54 -11.40
N GLY A 218 6.77 -5.05 -11.02
CA GLY A 218 6.93 -6.46 -10.68
C GLY A 218 6.16 -6.84 -9.42
N LEU A 219 6.19 -5.97 -8.40
CA LEU A 219 5.54 -6.19 -7.12
C LEU A 219 4.01 -6.06 -7.24
N LEU A 220 3.50 -5.08 -7.98
CA LEU A 220 2.06 -4.92 -8.23
C LEU A 220 1.49 -6.13 -8.97
N ASN A 221 2.21 -6.66 -9.96
CA ASN A 221 1.84 -7.91 -10.60
C ASN A 221 1.80 -9.07 -9.58
N VAL A 222 2.78 -9.17 -8.68
CA VAL A 222 2.79 -10.20 -7.64
C VAL A 222 1.63 -10.05 -6.67
N MET A 223 1.32 -8.83 -6.22
CA MET A 223 0.19 -8.55 -5.32
C MET A 223 -1.13 -9.06 -5.91
N GLU A 224 -1.37 -8.79 -7.19
CA GLU A 224 -2.56 -9.26 -7.89
C GLU A 224 -2.62 -10.79 -8.09
N ARG A 225 -1.49 -11.50 -8.02
CA ARG A 225 -1.42 -12.97 -8.13
C ARG A 225 -1.56 -13.69 -6.78
N CYS A 226 -1.46 -12.97 -5.67
CA CYS A 226 -1.49 -13.55 -4.32
C CYS A 226 -2.87 -13.31 -3.70
N ASP A 227 -3.67 -14.36 -3.55
CA ASP A 227 -5.07 -14.29 -3.08
C ASP A 227 -5.18 -13.82 -1.62
N ALA A 228 -4.12 -13.94 -0.83
CA ALA A 228 -4.07 -13.40 0.52
C ALA A 228 -3.89 -11.88 0.53
N VAL A 229 -3.29 -11.26 -0.50
CA VAL A 229 -2.99 -9.83 -0.50
C VAL A 229 -4.26 -9.03 -0.80
N GLN A 230 -4.76 -8.30 0.19
CA GLN A 230 -5.96 -7.47 0.08
C GLN A 230 -5.65 -6.00 -0.19
N MET A 231 -4.49 -5.53 0.26
CA MET A 231 -4.13 -4.11 0.25
C MET A 231 -2.62 -3.94 0.06
N GLY A 232 -2.22 -2.90 -0.67
CA GLY A 232 -0.82 -2.46 -0.79
C GLY A 232 -0.74 -0.95 -0.64
N SER A 233 0.09 -0.46 0.29
CA SER A 233 0.28 0.95 0.60
C SER A 233 1.74 1.35 0.38
N PRO A 234 2.03 2.22 -0.60
CA PRO A 234 3.39 2.62 -0.92
C PRO A 234 3.98 3.54 0.16
N ALA A 235 5.25 3.37 0.50
CA ALA A 235 5.92 4.18 1.51
C ALA A 235 7.33 4.62 1.07
N LEU A 236 7.75 5.87 1.17
CA LEU A 236 6.98 7.04 1.58
C LEU A 236 6.21 7.62 0.38
N PHE A 237 5.04 8.21 0.65
CA PHE A 237 4.23 8.77 -0.43
C PHE A 237 4.70 10.16 -0.87
N LEU A 238 5.01 11.05 0.10
CA LEU A 238 5.43 12.42 -0.13
C LEU A 238 6.80 12.66 0.53
N ARG A 239 7.70 13.37 -0.15
CA ARG A 239 8.96 13.85 0.42
C ARG A 239 9.36 15.21 -0.12
N ARG A 240 9.86 16.08 0.77
CA ARG A 240 10.59 17.27 0.35
C ARG A 240 12.00 16.91 -0.11
N VAL A 241 12.44 17.48 -1.23
CA VAL A 241 13.77 17.18 -1.82
C VAL A 241 14.95 17.55 -0.91
N ASP A 242 14.77 18.45 0.06
CA ASP A 242 15.79 18.87 1.02
C ASP A 242 15.89 17.97 2.27
N ALA A 243 15.03 16.97 2.40
CA ALA A 243 15.12 15.99 3.48
C ALA A 243 16.40 15.16 3.39
N THR A 244 17.03 14.88 4.52
CA THR A 244 18.38 14.26 4.56
C THR A 244 18.37 12.73 4.47
N ALA A 245 17.20 12.11 4.49
CA ALA A 245 17.01 10.66 4.43
C ALA A 245 15.81 10.30 3.56
N TRP A 246 15.62 8.99 3.33
CA TRP A 246 14.48 8.42 2.63
C TRP A 246 14.27 8.98 1.22
N ASP A 247 15.35 9.06 0.44
CA ASP A 247 15.29 9.39 -1.00
C ASP A 247 14.69 8.23 -1.81
N ASN A 248 13.42 7.92 -1.53
CA ASN A 248 12.67 6.84 -2.15
C ASN A 248 11.17 7.14 -2.30
N ALA A 249 10.72 8.36 -1.99
CA ALA A 249 9.30 8.68 -2.01
C ALA A 249 8.71 8.68 -3.43
N PHE A 250 7.42 8.37 -3.52
CA PHE A 250 6.67 8.33 -4.78
C PHE A 250 6.48 9.72 -5.40
N ILE A 251 6.24 10.73 -4.56
CA ILE A 251 6.11 12.13 -4.96
C ILE A 251 7.18 12.94 -4.24
N ASN A 252 8.00 13.63 -5.01
CA ASN A 252 9.07 14.49 -4.50
C ASN A 252 8.75 15.93 -4.85
N HIS A 253 8.92 16.85 -3.90
CA HIS A 253 8.52 18.24 -4.10
C HIS A 253 9.42 19.23 -3.37
N ASP A 254 9.30 20.50 -3.76
CA ASP A 254 9.82 21.62 -2.99
C ASP A 254 8.68 22.63 -2.72
N HIS A 255 9.01 23.92 -2.64
CA HIS A 255 8.03 24.98 -2.44
C HIS A 255 7.39 25.50 -3.74
N ALA A 256 7.95 25.15 -4.91
CA ALA A 256 7.59 25.71 -6.21
C ALA A 256 7.12 24.65 -7.21
N GLY A 257 7.50 23.38 -7.03
CA GLY A 257 7.15 22.30 -7.94
C GLY A 257 7.25 20.91 -7.30
N TRP A 258 6.98 19.90 -8.12
CA TRP A 258 7.03 18.50 -7.75
C TRP A 258 7.34 17.63 -8.97
N PHE A 259 7.80 16.40 -8.72
CA PHE A 259 7.98 15.38 -9.73
C PHE A 259 7.59 13.98 -9.18
N PRO A 260 7.03 13.09 -10.02
CA PRO A 260 6.79 11.71 -9.66
C PRO A 260 8.08 10.88 -9.79
N ALA A 261 8.38 10.05 -8.79
CA ALA A 261 9.39 9.01 -8.96
C ALA A 261 8.88 7.87 -9.86
N PRO A 262 9.77 7.04 -10.44
CA PRO A 262 9.38 5.97 -11.35
C PRO A 262 8.36 4.95 -10.80
N ASN A 263 8.45 4.63 -9.51
CA ASN A 263 7.46 3.81 -8.81
C ASN A 263 6.04 4.42 -8.84
N TYR A 264 5.91 5.75 -8.69
CA TYR A 264 4.63 6.46 -8.89
C TYR A 264 4.14 6.36 -10.33
N VAL A 265 5.02 6.58 -11.31
CA VAL A 265 4.66 6.53 -12.73
C VAL A 265 4.07 5.16 -13.08
N VAL A 266 4.71 4.08 -12.63
CA VAL A 266 4.25 2.72 -12.86
C VAL A 266 2.99 2.38 -12.08
N MET A 267 2.92 2.76 -10.80
CA MET A 267 1.73 2.53 -9.98
C MET A 267 0.49 3.22 -10.55
N ARG A 268 0.62 4.48 -10.98
CA ARG A 268 -0.44 5.22 -11.65
C ARG A 268 -0.87 4.52 -12.94
N LEU A 269 0.09 4.10 -13.77
CA LEU A 269 -0.22 3.39 -15.01
C LEU A 269 -0.99 2.09 -14.75
N PHE A 270 -0.63 1.35 -13.71
CA PHE A 270 -1.35 0.12 -13.33
C PHE A 270 -2.76 0.43 -12.81
N GLN A 271 -2.92 1.48 -12.03
CA GLN A 271 -4.22 1.92 -11.49
C GLN A 271 -5.17 2.42 -12.60
N GLU A 272 -4.67 3.20 -13.55
CA GLU A 272 -5.47 3.73 -14.68
C GLU A 272 -5.98 2.62 -15.62
N HIS A 273 -5.33 1.45 -15.62
CA HIS A 273 -5.68 0.28 -16.43
C HIS A 273 -6.09 -0.94 -15.57
N PHE A 274 -6.50 -0.72 -14.32
CA PHE A 274 -6.93 -1.81 -13.46
C PHE A 274 -8.17 -2.53 -14.03
N GLN A 275 -8.17 -3.86 -13.95
CA GLN A 275 -9.34 -4.69 -14.20
C GLN A 275 -9.42 -5.75 -13.10
N PRO A 276 -10.63 -6.07 -12.60
CA PRO A 276 -10.77 -6.81 -11.35
C PRO A 276 -10.54 -8.32 -11.47
N THR A 277 -10.64 -8.90 -12.68
CA THR A 277 -10.58 -10.36 -12.84
C THR A 277 -9.21 -10.79 -13.33
N LEU A 278 -8.38 -11.39 -12.47
CA LEU A 278 -7.16 -12.06 -12.92
C LEU A 278 -7.52 -13.25 -13.83
N VAL A 279 -6.88 -13.38 -14.98
CA VAL A 279 -7.05 -14.51 -15.90
C VAL A 279 -5.76 -15.32 -16.00
N ALA A 280 -5.90 -16.60 -16.33
CA ALA A 280 -4.75 -17.48 -16.52
C ALA A 280 -3.84 -16.93 -17.62
N CYS A 281 -2.56 -16.77 -17.27
CA CYS A 281 -1.51 -16.34 -18.19
C CYS A 281 -0.36 -17.36 -18.10
N GLU A 282 -0.03 -17.98 -19.23
CA GLU A 282 1.19 -18.79 -19.31
C GLU A 282 2.44 -17.90 -19.24
N SER A 283 3.59 -18.51 -18.94
CA SER A 283 4.85 -17.78 -18.82
C SER A 283 5.24 -17.11 -20.13
N LEU A 284 5.46 -15.79 -20.09
CA LEU A 284 6.00 -15.01 -21.21
C LEU A 284 7.52 -15.09 -21.27
N GLY A 285 8.08 -16.30 -21.33
CA GLY A 285 9.53 -16.52 -21.38
C GLY A 285 10.26 -16.07 -20.10
N GLY A 286 9.59 -16.18 -18.94
CA GLY A 286 10.16 -15.79 -17.65
C GLY A 286 10.02 -14.31 -17.28
N LEU A 287 9.34 -13.50 -18.10
CA LEU A 287 8.96 -12.14 -17.72
C LEU A 287 7.92 -12.15 -16.60
N ASN A 288 7.96 -11.13 -15.73
CA ASN A 288 6.92 -10.93 -14.72
C ASN A 288 5.70 -10.27 -15.37
N ALA A 289 4.58 -10.99 -15.45
CA ALA A 289 3.41 -10.55 -16.18
C ALA A 289 2.09 -10.98 -15.51
N ASN A 290 1.06 -10.15 -15.67
CA ASN A 290 -0.33 -10.46 -15.34
C ASN A 290 -1.25 -10.11 -16.50
N ALA A 291 -2.32 -10.90 -16.64
CA ALA A 291 -3.44 -10.58 -17.50
C ALA A 291 -4.70 -10.45 -16.64
N THR A 292 -5.46 -9.36 -16.83
CA THR A 292 -6.72 -9.10 -16.13
C THR A 292 -7.83 -8.74 -17.12
N LEU A 293 -9.08 -9.05 -16.76
CA LEU A 293 -10.25 -8.89 -17.60
C LEU A 293 -11.31 -8.02 -16.89
N SER A 294 -11.95 -7.14 -17.66
CA SER A 294 -13.10 -6.37 -17.17
C SER A 294 -14.27 -7.29 -16.80
N GLU A 295 -15.13 -6.83 -15.90
CA GLU A 295 -16.32 -7.59 -15.46
C GLU A 295 -17.24 -7.97 -16.63
N ASP A 296 -17.32 -7.11 -17.66
CA ASP A 296 -18.12 -7.37 -18.86
C ASP A 296 -17.40 -8.25 -19.90
N GLY A 297 -16.18 -8.69 -19.62
CA GLY A 297 -15.36 -9.54 -20.48
C GLY A 297 -14.81 -8.88 -21.73
N ARG A 298 -14.93 -7.55 -21.87
CA ARG A 298 -14.59 -6.83 -23.12
C ARG A 298 -13.21 -6.21 -23.15
N THR A 299 -12.61 -5.95 -22.00
CA THR A 299 -11.30 -5.30 -21.91
C THR A 299 -10.33 -6.25 -21.23
N LEU A 300 -9.38 -6.76 -22.00
CA LEU A 300 -8.25 -7.53 -21.50
C LEU A 300 -7.06 -6.59 -21.34
N VAL A 301 -6.47 -6.57 -20.15
CA VAL A 301 -5.27 -5.79 -19.83
C VAL A 301 -4.12 -6.74 -19.54
N LEU A 302 -3.01 -6.61 -20.27
CA LEU A 302 -1.77 -7.33 -20.02
C LEU A 302 -0.73 -6.35 -19.45
N LYS A 303 -0.17 -6.65 -18.29
CA LYS A 303 0.87 -5.86 -17.61
C LYS A 303 2.14 -6.67 -17.55
N VAL A 304 3.21 -6.21 -18.19
CA VAL A 304 4.47 -6.96 -18.34
C VAL A 304 5.64 -6.11 -17.90
N VAL A 305 6.53 -6.71 -17.12
CA VAL A 305 7.82 -6.12 -16.75
C VAL A 305 8.92 -6.92 -17.43
N ASN A 306 9.73 -6.25 -18.23
CA ASN A 306 11.00 -6.78 -18.73
C ASN A 306 12.16 -6.18 -17.95
N PRO A 307 12.70 -6.89 -16.94
CA PRO A 307 13.82 -6.41 -16.15
C PRO A 307 15.18 -6.64 -16.84
N ASN A 308 15.21 -7.23 -18.04
CA ASN A 308 16.46 -7.63 -18.68
C ASN A 308 17.06 -6.50 -19.53
N ALA A 309 18.38 -6.57 -19.72
CA ALA A 309 19.13 -5.68 -20.62
C ALA A 309 18.80 -5.86 -22.09
N GLU A 310 18.19 -6.99 -22.45
CA GLU A 310 17.81 -7.32 -23.82
C GLU A 310 16.30 -7.25 -24.02
N PRO A 311 15.84 -6.80 -25.20
CA PRO A 311 14.44 -6.91 -25.58
C PRO A 311 13.99 -8.37 -25.60
N ALA A 312 12.79 -8.64 -25.08
CA ALA A 312 12.20 -9.97 -25.05
C ALA A 312 11.12 -10.10 -26.14
N LYS A 313 11.36 -10.98 -27.11
CA LYS A 313 10.38 -11.31 -28.15
C LYS A 313 9.50 -12.47 -27.69
N CYS A 314 8.19 -12.25 -27.63
CA CYS A 314 7.20 -13.21 -27.19
C CYS A 314 6.11 -13.41 -28.25
N LEU A 315 5.55 -14.62 -28.33
CA LEU A 315 4.28 -14.86 -28.99
C LEU A 315 3.17 -14.66 -27.95
N LEU A 316 2.30 -13.68 -28.16
CA LEU A 316 1.11 -13.48 -27.36
C LEU A 316 -0.04 -14.22 -28.03
N ASP A 317 -0.62 -15.19 -27.34
CA ASP A 317 -1.83 -15.92 -27.75
C ASP A 317 -2.94 -15.62 -26.73
N LEU A 318 -3.99 -14.93 -27.16
CA LEU A 318 -5.10 -14.52 -26.30
C LEU A 318 -6.11 -15.65 -26.04
N GLY A 319 -5.86 -16.83 -26.62
CA GLY A 319 -6.76 -17.97 -26.56
C GLY A 319 -7.98 -17.83 -27.47
N GLY A 320 -8.81 -18.87 -27.51
CA GLY A 320 -9.95 -18.94 -28.44
C GLY A 320 -11.19 -18.12 -28.04
N SER A 321 -11.28 -17.64 -26.80
CA SER A 321 -12.50 -17.04 -26.23
C SER A 321 -12.55 -15.52 -26.30
N PHE A 322 -11.42 -14.82 -26.37
CA PHE A 322 -11.36 -13.36 -26.44
C PHE A 322 -10.98 -12.93 -27.85
N ALA A 323 -11.80 -12.12 -28.53
CA ALA A 323 -11.53 -11.72 -29.92
C ALA A 323 -11.19 -10.22 -30.01
N PRO A 324 -9.90 -9.83 -30.05
CA PRO A 324 -9.51 -8.43 -30.01
C PRO A 324 -9.93 -7.69 -31.30
N LYS A 325 -10.44 -6.47 -31.15
CA LYS A 325 -10.84 -5.56 -32.23
C LYS A 325 -9.95 -4.34 -32.34
N SER A 326 -9.38 -3.92 -31.21
CA SER A 326 -8.45 -2.82 -31.14
C SER A 326 -7.54 -3.03 -29.93
N GLY A 327 -6.32 -2.51 -30.02
CA GLY A 327 -5.41 -2.49 -28.89
C GLY A 327 -4.68 -1.17 -28.77
N ARG A 328 -4.29 -0.83 -27.56
CA ARG A 328 -3.34 0.23 -27.24
C ARG A 328 -2.35 -0.30 -26.22
N GLN A 329 -1.14 0.22 -26.26
CA GLN A 329 -0.16 -0.04 -25.23
C GLN A 329 0.47 1.25 -24.73
N TRP A 330 1.02 1.18 -23.54
CA TRP A 330 1.84 2.20 -22.90
C TRP A 330 3.12 1.54 -22.46
N VAL A 331 4.24 2.10 -22.89
CA VAL A 331 5.58 1.61 -22.53
C VAL A 331 6.29 2.67 -21.73
N VAL A 332 6.78 2.30 -20.55
CA VAL A 332 7.74 3.11 -19.79
C VAL A 332 9.09 2.41 -19.91
N GLN A 333 10.09 3.12 -20.39
CA GLN A 333 11.45 2.59 -20.59
C GLN A 333 12.46 3.68 -20.30
N ALA A 334 13.49 3.35 -19.53
CA ALA A 334 14.63 4.21 -19.26
C ALA A 334 15.86 3.36 -18.90
N GLY A 335 17.03 3.98 -18.84
CA GLY A 335 18.22 3.42 -18.20
C GLY A 335 18.02 3.28 -16.69
N LEU A 336 18.67 2.27 -16.10
CA LEU A 336 18.44 1.86 -14.70
C LEU A 336 18.60 2.99 -13.67
N GLU A 337 19.54 3.90 -13.88
CA GLU A 337 19.86 4.99 -12.94
C GLU A 337 19.19 6.32 -13.32
N GLU A 338 18.41 6.35 -14.40
CA GLU A 338 17.65 7.54 -14.79
C GLU A 338 16.51 7.81 -13.82
N ARG A 339 16.18 9.09 -13.61
CA ARG A 339 15.13 9.53 -12.69
C ARG A 339 14.48 10.81 -13.21
N ASN A 340 13.26 11.08 -12.76
CA ASN A 340 12.65 12.40 -12.87
C ASN A 340 13.30 13.35 -11.84
N THR A 341 13.30 14.65 -12.14
CA THR A 341 13.79 15.71 -11.23
C THR A 341 12.84 16.90 -11.24
N LEU A 342 13.13 17.94 -10.45
CA LEU A 342 12.36 19.20 -10.50
C LEU A 342 12.49 19.90 -11.87
N GLU A 343 13.64 19.76 -12.52
CA GLU A 343 13.94 20.34 -13.83
C GLU A 343 13.29 19.55 -14.97
N GLU A 344 13.28 18.22 -14.85
CA GLU A 344 12.73 17.29 -15.85
C GLU A 344 11.70 16.35 -15.18
N PRO A 345 10.50 16.85 -14.82
CA PRO A 345 9.53 16.09 -14.02
C PRO A 345 8.90 14.92 -14.78
N ASP A 346 8.91 14.96 -16.11
CA ASP A 346 8.27 13.96 -16.99
C ASP A 346 9.29 13.22 -17.88
N HIS A 347 10.57 13.17 -17.48
CA HIS A 347 11.64 12.47 -18.22
C HIS A 347 11.33 10.98 -18.42
N ILE A 348 10.84 10.32 -17.37
CA ILE A 348 10.32 8.96 -17.34
C ILE A 348 8.80 9.04 -17.27
N ALA A 349 8.15 8.72 -18.39
CA ALA A 349 6.70 8.74 -18.51
C ALA A 349 6.20 7.62 -19.46
N PRO A 350 4.92 7.20 -19.37
CA PRO A 350 4.35 6.21 -20.27
C PRO A 350 4.21 6.77 -21.69
N VAL A 351 4.76 6.05 -22.68
CA VAL A 351 4.64 6.39 -24.09
C VAL A 351 3.54 5.55 -24.74
N PRO A 352 2.40 6.15 -25.14
CA PRO A 352 1.30 5.41 -25.74
C PRO A 352 1.56 5.09 -27.22
N SER A 353 1.14 3.91 -27.67
CA SER A 353 1.09 3.55 -29.09
C SER A 353 -0.08 2.61 -29.41
N LEU A 354 -0.54 2.61 -30.65
CA LEU A 354 -1.57 1.68 -31.09
C LEU A 354 -0.98 0.27 -31.26
N LEU A 355 -1.70 -0.74 -30.79
CA LEU A 355 -1.44 -2.13 -31.12
C LEU A 355 -2.36 -2.53 -32.28
N PRO A 356 -1.83 -2.88 -33.46
CA PRO A 356 -2.61 -3.48 -34.55
C PRO A 356 -2.99 -4.93 -34.23
N ALA A 357 -3.38 -5.21 -32.98
CA ALA A 357 -3.73 -6.53 -32.48
C ALA A 357 -5.22 -6.80 -32.75
N THR A 358 -5.54 -7.16 -33.99
CA THR A 358 -6.83 -7.81 -34.34
C THR A 358 -6.69 -9.32 -34.46
N ALA A 359 -5.45 -9.83 -34.38
CA ALA A 359 -5.16 -11.25 -34.45
C ALA A 359 -5.27 -11.88 -33.05
N GLN A 360 -5.70 -13.14 -33.01
CA GLN A 360 -5.76 -13.92 -31.77
C GLN A 360 -4.37 -14.22 -31.21
N ALA A 361 -3.41 -14.45 -32.10
CA ALA A 361 -2.01 -14.61 -31.74
C ALA A 361 -1.15 -13.65 -32.57
N PHE A 362 -0.18 -13.02 -31.92
CA PHE A 362 0.75 -12.09 -32.58
C PHE A 362 2.09 -12.03 -31.85
N GLU A 363 3.15 -11.77 -32.59
CA GLU A 363 4.46 -11.52 -31.99
C GLU A 363 4.52 -10.11 -31.41
N HIS A 364 5.11 -9.98 -30.23
CA HIS A 364 5.39 -8.70 -29.59
C HIS A 364 6.79 -8.69 -29.00
N THR A 365 7.47 -7.55 -29.07
CA THR A 365 8.80 -7.37 -28.46
C THR A 365 8.69 -6.37 -27.31
N PHE A 366 8.87 -6.86 -26.09
CA PHE A 366 8.95 -6.03 -24.89
C PHE A 366 10.37 -5.42 -24.79
N PRO A 367 10.53 -4.09 -24.78
CA PRO A 367 11.85 -3.47 -24.73
C PRO A 367 12.65 -3.85 -23.49
N ALA A 368 13.98 -3.72 -23.54
CA ALA A 368 14.84 -3.88 -22.38
C ALA A 368 14.47 -2.87 -21.28
N TYR A 369 14.59 -3.27 -20.00
CA TYR A 369 14.28 -2.44 -18.83
C TYR A 369 12.98 -1.66 -18.99
N SER A 370 11.87 -2.35 -19.20
CA SER A 370 10.60 -1.72 -19.47
C SER A 370 9.45 -2.26 -18.64
N VAL A 371 8.45 -1.40 -18.47
CA VAL A 371 7.11 -1.76 -18.02
C VAL A 371 6.15 -1.46 -19.16
N THR A 372 5.40 -2.46 -19.58
CA THR A 372 4.40 -2.35 -20.65
C THR A 372 3.02 -2.70 -20.12
N VAL A 373 2.05 -1.82 -20.36
CA VAL A 373 0.63 -2.11 -20.18
C VAL A 373 -0.03 -2.15 -21.56
N MET A 374 -0.72 -3.23 -21.89
CA MET A 374 -1.51 -3.38 -23.11
C MET A 374 -2.98 -3.48 -22.75
N GLU A 375 -3.81 -2.63 -23.33
CA GLU A 375 -5.26 -2.72 -23.26
C GLU A 375 -5.79 -3.19 -24.61
N LEU A 376 -6.41 -4.36 -24.62
CA LEU A 376 -7.05 -4.97 -25.78
C LEU A 376 -8.56 -4.94 -25.56
N ARG A 377 -9.30 -4.45 -26.56
CA ARG A 377 -10.77 -4.40 -26.51
C ARG A 377 -11.37 -5.40 -27.48
N GLY A 378 -12.22 -6.28 -26.96
CA GLY A 378 -12.93 -7.30 -27.70
C GLY A 378 -14.21 -6.82 -28.38
N GLY A 379 -14.80 -7.68 -29.21
CA GLY A 379 -16.15 -7.51 -29.74
C GLY A 379 -17.25 -7.86 -28.72
N ARG A 380 -18.51 -7.51 -29.03
CA ARG A 380 -19.67 -8.05 -28.31
C ARG A 380 -19.91 -9.51 -28.62
#